data_AF-A0A954PMD3-F1
#
_entry.id   AF-A0A954PMD3-F1
#
_cell.length_a   1.000
_cell.length_b   1.000
_cell.length_c   1.000
_cell.angle_alpha   90.00
_cell.angle_beta   90.00
_cell.angle_gamma   90.00
#
_symmetry.space_group_name_H-M   'P 1'
#
loop_
_entity.id
_entity.type
_entity.pdbx_description
1 polymer ?
#
loop_
_entity_poly.entity_id
_entity_poly.type
_entity_poly.pdbx_seq_one_letter_code
_entity_poly.pdbx_strand_id
1 'polypeptide(L)'
;MESPHHPPASADLPELLQAHWQSEQVLALFADLSAAAEVEHVQIRSRGPQGIDDCQGTLAEAQSHFQAGTAQAIQIRYRYAGETWCDTLMPQADGVKIIRCHPPEQPAG
;
A
#
# COMPACT_ATOMS: atom_id res chain seq x y z
N MET A 1 9.43 -4.01 -49.42
CA MET A 1 9.33 -2.68 -48.79
C MET A 1 8.69 -2.86 -47.44
N GLU A 2 9.16 -2.09 -46.47
CA GLU A 2 9.24 -2.42 -45.05
C GLU A 2 7.89 -2.59 -44.36
N SER A 3 7.80 -3.57 -43.45
CA SER A 3 6.66 -3.80 -42.57
C SER A 3 6.35 -2.56 -41.73
N PRO A 4 5.08 -2.21 -41.49
CA PRO A 4 4.74 -1.08 -40.63
C PRO A 4 5.25 -1.35 -39.21
N HIS A 5 6.17 -0.51 -38.77
CA HIS A 5 6.68 -0.44 -37.41
C HIS A 5 5.52 -0.10 -36.47
N HIS A 6 4.93 -1.10 -35.83
CA HIS A 6 4.06 -0.91 -34.68
C HIS A 6 4.92 -0.29 -33.57
N PRO A 7 4.54 0.85 -32.96
CA PRO A 7 5.22 1.26 -31.74
C PRO A 7 5.06 0.14 -30.70
N PRO A 8 6.09 -0.20 -29.90
CA PRO A 8 5.88 -1.15 -28.82
C PRO A 8 4.73 -0.64 -27.95
N ALA A 9 3.82 -1.54 -27.58
CA ALA A 9 2.76 -1.25 -26.61
C ALA A 9 3.39 -0.49 -25.45
N SER A 10 2.85 0.68 -25.14
CA SER A 10 3.16 1.41 -23.92
C SER A 10 3.06 0.40 -22.80
N ALA A 11 4.20 -0.06 -22.26
CA ALA A 11 4.20 -1.03 -21.17
C ALA A 11 3.25 -0.46 -20.11
N ASP A 12 2.17 -1.18 -19.81
CA ASP A 12 1.14 -0.79 -18.85
C ASP A 12 1.83 -0.51 -17.51
N LEU A 13 2.23 0.74 -17.32
CA LEU A 13 2.84 1.18 -16.08
C LEU A 13 1.75 0.99 -15.01
N PRO A 14 2.06 0.32 -13.89
CA PRO A 14 1.07 0.07 -12.86
C PRO A 14 0.38 1.37 -12.50
N GLU A 15 -0.95 1.38 -12.59
CA GLU A 15 -1.74 2.57 -12.27
C GLU A 15 -1.44 2.98 -10.82
N LEU A 16 -0.79 4.13 -10.66
CA LEU A 16 -0.42 4.67 -9.36
C LEU A 16 -1.53 5.60 -8.89
N LEU A 17 -2.47 5.06 -8.13
CA LEU A 17 -3.56 5.81 -7.55
C LEU A 17 -3.07 6.51 -6.28
N GLN A 18 -3.11 7.84 -6.27
CA GLN A 18 -2.75 8.65 -5.10
C GLN A 18 -3.97 9.43 -4.61
N ALA A 19 -4.23 9.38 -3.31
CA ALA A 19 -5.28 10.16 -2.68
C ALA A 19 -4.82 10.69 -1.31
N HIS A 20 -5.54 11.70 -0.82
CA HIS A 20 -5.37 12.25 0.51
C HIS A 20 -6.62 11.94 1.33
N TRP A 21 -6.45 11.19 2.40
CA TRP A 21 -7.55 10.68 3.23
C TRP A 21 -7.48 11.25 4.64
N GLN A 22 -8.63 11.26 5.30
CA GLN A 22 -8.72 11.50 6.74
C GLN A 22 -8.49 10.21 7.53
N SER A 23 -8.11 10.34 8.80
CA SER A 23 -7.83 9.18 9.66
C SER A 23 -8.99 8.19 9.74
N GLU A 24 -10.23 8.68 9.72
CA GLU A 24 -11.44 7.83 9.74
C GLU A 24 -11.53 6.92 8.51
N GLN A 25 -11.16 7.41 7.33
CA GLN A 25 -11.15 6.62 6.10
C GLN A 25 -10.07 5.53 6.14
N VAL A 26 -8.92 5.84 6.76
CA VAL A 26 -7.84 4.84 6.95
C VAL A 26 -8.25 3.77 7.95
N LEU A 27 -8.96 4.14 9.03
CA LEU A 27 -9.50 3.17 9.98
C LEU A 27 -10.57 2.27 9.33
N ALA A 28 -11.42 2.84 8.46
CA ALA A 28 -12.36 2.05 7.67
C ALA A 28 -11.62 1.07 6.74
N LEU A 29 -10.53 1.50 6.08
CA LEU A 29 -9.71 0.60 5.26
C LEU A 29 -9.13 -0.56 6.07
N PHE A 30 -8.60 -0.32 7.27
CA PHE A 30 -8.12 -1.41 8.14
C PHE A 30 -9.24 -2.42 8.45
N ALA A 31 -10.45 -1.94 8.73
CA ALA A 31 -11.61 -2.80 8.97
C ALA A 31 -12.00 -3.61 7.72
N ASP A 32 -12.06 -2.96 6.56
CA ASP A 32 -12.41 -3.59 5.29
C ASP A 32 -11.40 -4.66 4.89
N LEU A 33 -10.10 -4.37 5.02
CA LEU A 33 -9.02 -5.31 4.74
C LEU A 33 -9.06 -6.51 5.69
N SER A 34 -9.35 -6.28 6.98
CA SER A 34 -9.50 -7.37 7.95
C SER A 34 -10.71 -8.26 7.66
N ALA A 35 -11.77 -7.72 7.05
CA ALA A 35 -13.03 -8.42 6.84
C ALA A 35 -13.12 -9.13 5.48
N ALA A 36 -12.52 -8.54 4.44
CA ALA A 36 -12.78 -8.91 3.05
C ALA A 36 -11.53 -9.21 2.22
N ALA A 37 -10.31 -8.95 2.71
CA ALA A 37 -9.08 -9.15 1.96
C ALA A 37 -8.18 -10.25 2.56
N GLU A 38 -7.43 -10.92 1.71
CA GLU A 38 -6.35 -11.81 2.11
C GLU A 38 -5.08 -10.98 2.28
N VAL A 39 -4.74 -10.60 3.52
CA VAL A 39 -3.53 -9.79 3.78
C VAL A 39 -2.29 -10.69 3.70
N GLU A 40 -1.42 -10.42 2.73
CA GLU A 40 -0.21 -11.19 2.45
C GLU A 40 1.00 -10.67 3.22
N HIS A 41 1.12 -9.35 3.34
CA HIS A 41 2.27 -8.72 3.97
C HIS A 41 1.94 -7.34 4.54
N VAL A 42 2.47 -7.04 5.72
CA VAL A 42 2.37 -5.71 6.33
C VAL A 42 3.76 -5.29 6.79
N GLN A 43 4.23 -4.16 6.29
CA GLN A 43 5.49 -3.53 6.69
C GLN A 43 5.17 -2.19 7.34
N ILE A 44 5.74 -1.94 8.52
CA ILE A 44 5.50 -0.75 9.31
C ILE A 44 6.82 -0.03 9.47
N ARG A 45 6.85 1.24 9.06
CA ARG A 45 7.92 2.18 9.38
C ARG A 45 7.43 3.07 10.51
N SER A 46 8.08 3.02 11.66
CA SER A 46 7.72 3.82 12.83
C SER A 46 8.87 4.70 13.31
N ARG A 47 8.55 5.76 14.07
CA ARG A 47 9.55 6.59 14.76
C ARG A 47 9.56 6.25 16.24
N GLY A 48 10.67 5.70 16.73
CA GLY A 48 10.90 5.40 18.13
C GLY A 48 11.95 6.32 18.77
N PRO A 49 12.24 6.12 20.07
CA PRO A 49 13.24 6.90 20.81
C PRO A 49 14.66 6.78 20.23
N GLN A 50 14.95 5.66 19.56
CA GLN A 50 16.27 5.33 19.01
C GLN A 50 16.41 5.67 17.51
N GLY A 51 15.35 6.18 16.87
CA GLY A 51 15.37 6.52 15.45
C GLY A 51 14.15 5.99 14.68
N ILE A 52 14.36 5.75 13.38
CA ILE A 52 13.37 5.09 12.52
C ILE A 52 13.57 3.59 12.63
N ASP A 53 12.48 2.86 12.83
CA ASP A 53 12.45 1.40 12.84
C ASP A 53 11.53 0.88 11.74
N ASP A 54 11.96 -0.18 11.07
CA ASP A 54 11.24 -0.84 9.99
C ASP A 54 10.99 -2.30 10.42
N CYS A 55 9.73 -2.65 10.68
CA CYS A 55 9.37 -3.99 11.11
C CYS A 55 8.25 -4.58 10.25
N GLN A 56 8.31 -5.90 10.04
CA GLN A 56 7.18 -6.65 9.53
C GLN A 56 6.20 -6.89 10.68
N GLY A 57 4.91 -6.74 10.42
CA GLY A 57 3.87 -6.93 11.43
C GLY A 57 2.58 -7.48 10.86
N THR A 58 1.54 -7.32 11.65
CA THR A 58 0.15 -7.65 11.33
C THR A 58 -0.64 -6.38 11.03
N LEU A 59 -1.83 -6.55 10.43
CA LEU A 59 -2.75 -5.44 10.19
C LEU A 59 -3.15 -4.73 11.50
N ALA A 60 -3.32 -5.48 12.59
CA ALA A 60 -3.68 -4.94 13.91
C ALA A 60 -2.55 -4.12 14.53
N GLU A 61 -1.30 -4.56 14.39
CA GLU A 61 -0.12 -3.79 14.85
C GLU A 61 0.03 -2.51 14.03
N ALA A 62 -0.15 -2.58 12.71
CA ALA A 62 -0.12 -1.40 11.85
C ALA A 62 -1.19 -0.37 12.24
N GLN A 63 -2.42 -0.83 12.47
CA GLN A 63 -3.50 0.03 12.98
C GLN A 63 -3.14 0.66 14.33
N SER A 64 -2.53 -0.11 15.23
CA SER A 64 -2.08 0.39 16.54
C SER A 64 -1.02 1.49 16.40
N HIS A 65 -0.02 1.28 15.54
CA HIS A 65 1.00 2.28 15.26
C HIS A 65 0.44 3.55 14.60
N PHE A 66 -0.54 3.39 13.71
CA PHE A 66 -1.25 4.49 13.08
C PHE A 66 -2.04 5.32 14.10
N GLN A 67 -2.84 4.68 14.94
CA GLN A 67 -3.62 5.34 15.99
C GLN A 67 -2.75 6.00 17.07
N ALA A 68 -1.61 5.39 17.40
CA ALA A 68 -0.64 5.96 18.31
C ALA A 68 0.16 7.14 17.71
N GLY A 69 0.00 7.43 16.42
CA GLY A 69 0.76 8.50 15.73
C GLY A 69 2.26 8.21 15.62
N THR A 70 2.67 6.95 15.74
CA THR A 70 4.09 6.53 15.67
C THR A 70 4.48 6.04 14.29
N ALA A 71 3.51 5.66 13.45
CA ALA A 71 3.72 5.27 12.07
C ALA A 71 4.14 6.48 11.21
N GLN A 72 5.21 6.31 10.44
CA GLN A 72 5.62 7.22 9.37
C GLN A 72 5.20 6.70 7.99
N ALA A 73 5.21 5.38 7.82
CA ALA A 73 4.64 4.72 6.65
C ALA A 73 4.16 3.32 7.03
N ILE A 74 3.09 2.87 6.38
CA ILE A 74 2.59 1.50 6.49
C ILE A 74 2.38 1.00 5.07
N GLN A 75 3.00 -0.11 4.71
CA GLN A 75 2.76 -0.78 3.46
C GLN A 75 1.99 -2.07 3.71
N ILE A 76 0.89 -2.26 2.98
CA ILE A 76 0.00 -3.42 3.10
C ILE A 76 -0.13 -4.04 1.71
N ARG A 77 0.28 -5.30 1.59
CA ARG A 77 0.01 -6.12 0.41
C ARG A 77 -1.12 -7.08 0.73
N TYR A 78 -2.11 -7.13 -0.15
CA TYR A 78 -3.28 -7.96 0.04
C TYR A 78 -3.90 -8.37 -1.28
N ARG A 79 -4.69 -9.45 -1.25
CA ARG A 79 -5.52 -9.87 -2.36
C ARG A 79 -6.98 -9.51 -2.10
N TYR A 80 -7.61 -8.84 -3.06
CA TYR A 80 -9.02 -8.48 -3.02
C TYR A 80 -9.64 -8.65 -4.41
N ALA A 81 -10.81 -9.27 -4.47
CA ALA A 81 -11.52 -9.58 -5.72
C ALA A 81 -10.68 -10.33 -6.78
N GLY A 82 -9.71 -11.15 -6.33
CA GLY A 82 -8.82 -11.91 -7.21
C GLY A 82 -7.57 -11.16 -7.69
N GLU A 83 -7.45 -9.88 -7.34
CA GLU A 83 -6.31 -9.02 -7.70
C GLU A 83 -5.43 -8.73 -6.49
N THR A 84 -4.12 -8.65 -6.70
CA THR A 84 -3.18 -8.24 -5.66
C THR A 84 -2.99 -6.73 -5.71
N TRP A 85 -3.01 -6.12 -4.53
CA TRP A 85 -2.86 -4.69 -4.30
C TRP A 85 -1.73 -4.42 -3.32
N CYS A 86 -1.09 -3.27 -3.48
CA CYS A 86 -0.12 -2.74 -2.53
C CYS A 86 -0.52 -1.30 -2.16
N ASP A 87 -0.93 -1.11 -0.91
CA ASP A 87 -1.26 0.19 -0.36
C ASP A 87 -0.14 0.69 0.53
N THR A 88 0.34 1.91 0.29
CA THR A 88 1.28 2.61 1.16
C THR A 88 0.59 3.81 1.78
N LEU A 89 0.39 3.75 3.09
CA LEU A 89 -0.21 4.80 3.92
C LEU A 89 0.91 5.62 4.54
N MET A 90 0.93 6.93 4.31
CA MET A 90 1.89 7.86 4.88
C MET A 90 1.15 8.94 5.67
N PRO A 91 1.12 8.84 7.01
CA PRO A 91 0.53 9.87 7.86
C PRO A 91 1.25 11.22 7.66
N GLN A 92 0.48 12.29 7.60
CA GLN A 92 0.94 13.68 7.46
C GLN A 92 0.19 14.58 8.47
N ALA A 93 0.58 15.84 8.57
CA ALA A 93 -0.01 16.77 9.55
C ALA A 93 -1.51 17.06 9.27
N ASP A 94 -1.92 16.95 8.01
CA ASP A 94 -3.26 17.31 7.50
C ASP A 94 -4.06 16.10 7.00
N GLY A 95 -3.63 14.88 7.31
CA GLY A 95 -4.31 13.65 6.94
C GLY A 95 -3.34 12.52 6.62
N VAL A 96 -3.69 11.68 5.66
CA VAL A 96 -2.91 10.52 5.27
C VAL A 96 -2.84 10.45 3.76
N LYS A 97 -1.62 10.49 3.23
CA LYS A 97 -1.39 10.21 1.83
C LYS A 97 -1.43 8.70 1.63
N ILE A 98 -2.33 8.25 0.76
CA ILE A 98 -2.37 6.86 0.31
C ILE A 98 -1.82 6.77 -1.11
N ILE A 99 -0.95 5.79 -1.33
CA ILE A 99 -0.48 5.37 -2.63
C ILE A 99 -0.92 3.93 -2.83
N ARG A 100 -1.76 3.68 -3.81
CA ARG A 100 -2.23 2.36 -4.19
C ARG A 100 -1.67 2.00 -5.56
N CYS A 101 -1.08 0.83 -5.67
CA CYS A 101 -0.62 0.29 -6.94
C CYS A 101 -0.83 -1.22 -7.00
N HIS A 102 -0.91 -1.74 -8.21
CA HIS A 102 -0.70 -3.16 -8.43
C HIS A 102 0.79 -3.47 -8.24
N PRO A 103 1.16 -4.50 -7.46
CA PRO A 103 2.53 -4.98 -7.49
C PRO A 103 2.84 -5.43 -8.93
N PRO A 104 4.10 -5.30 -9.39
CA PRO A 104 4.46 -5.82 -10.69
C PRO A 104 4.08 -7.30 -10.77
N GLU A 105 3.46 -7.73 -11.87
CA GLU A 105 3.27 -9.15 -12.15
C GLU A 105 4.66 -9.80 -12.05
N GLN A 106 4.89 -10.61 -11.01
CA GLN A 106 6.10 -11.41 -10.99
C GLN A 106 5.98 -12.38 -12.16
N PRO A 107 6.94 -12.40 -13.11
CA PRO A 107 6.90 -13.39 -14.18
C PRO A 107 6.84 -14.77 -13.54
N ALA A 108 5.86 -15.57 -13.95
CA ALA A 108 5.75 -16.95 -13.53
C ALA A 108 7.08 -17.66 -13.83
N GLY A 109 7.75 -18.14 -12.77
CA GLY A 109 8.96 -18.94 -12.87
C GLY A 109 8.69 -20.35 -13.37
#